data_AF-A0A3D3XH88-F1
#
_entry.id   AF-A0A3D3XH88-F1
#
_cell.length_a   1.000
_cell.length_b   1.000
_cell.length_c   1.000
_cell.angle_alpha   90.00
_cell.angle_beta   90.00
_cell.angle_gamma   90.00
#
_symmetry.space_group_name_H-M   'P 1'
#
loop_
_entity.id
_entity.type
_entity.pdbx_description
1 polymer ?
#
loop_
_entity_poly.entity_id
_entity_poly.type
_entity_poly.pdbx_seq_one_letter_code
_entity_poly.pdbx_strand_id
1 'polypeptide(L)'
;ADQDSENSILTRLYDMIEEEKWDDALHELETSNNQIDCIRRHAAILELPRRFQNSISDENLYDPKQQVKTIQLFEENDPFLKELAVQIRTEKSLIWNRAGKPTRDGAQSHELLAAKGKSPAINHLIDRLTDIVLSCKSKAAESITGPWADPIRLSGWAVLLKHGGHQKRHIHPEAKLSGVFYIQVPEISEGTKENKGDLVFLGSNGCSLLQVTPKQGGAIVFPSYLPHQTIPLENTMERICIAFNVQ
;
A
#
# COMPACT_ATOMS: atom_id res chain seq x y z
N ALA A 1 18.41 15.32 3.51
CA ALA A 1 17.95 16.26 4.56
C ALA A 1 18.18 15.60 5.92
N ASP A 2 18.35 16.37 6.98
CA ASP A 2 18.35 15.85 8.34
C ASP A 2 16.94 15.32 8.68
N GLN A 3 16.83 14.08 9.13
CA GLN A 3 15.53 13.42 9.36
C GLN A 3 14.72 14.13 10.45
N ASP A 4 15.40 14.74 11.41
CA ASP A 4 14.76 15.55 12.47
C ASP A 4 14.22 16.86 11.91
N SER A 5 14.92 17.47 10.94
CA SER A 5 14.44 18.66 10.23
C SER A 5 13.21 18.36 9.38
N GLU A 6 13.16 17.24 8.68
CA GLU A 6 11.99 16.85 7.88
C GLU A 6 10.76 16.59 8.77
N ASN A 7 10.92 15.81 9.84
CA ASN A 7 9.81 15.51 10.75
C ASN A 7 9.25 16.78 11.40
N SER A 8 10.09 17.77 11.71
CA SER A 8 9.65 19.08 12.22
C SER A 8 8.81 19.84 11.19
N ILE A 9 9.20 19.83 9.91
CA ILE A 9 8.42 20.44 8.82
C ILE A 9 7.07 19.73 8.68
N LEU A 10 7.07 18.40 8.60
CA LEU A 10 5.84 17.62 8.46
C LEU A 10 4.88 17.84 9.63
N THR A 11 5.39 17.93 10.87
CA THR A 11 4.56 18.19 12.05
C THR A 11 3.83 19.52 11.90
N ARG A 12 4.55 20.62 11.62
CA ARG A 12 3.93 21.93 11.39
C ARG A 12 2.94 21.93 10.23
N LEU A 13 3.28 21.22 9.14
CA LEU A 13 2.43 21.12 7.97
C LEU A 13 1.09 20.42 8.30
N TYR A 14 1.13 19.30 9.02
CA TYR A 14 -0.09 18.61 9.43
C TYR A 14 -0.88 19.41 10.46
N ASP A 15 -0.22 20.14 11.38
CA ASP A 15 -0.91 21.07 12.29
C ASP A 15 -1.70 22.14 11.50
N MET A 16 -1.08 22.73 10.45
CA MET A 16 -1.77 23.70 9.58
C MET A 16 -2.96 23.07 8.84
N ILE A 17 -2.81 21.84 8.36
CA ILE A 17 -3.88 21.08 7.68
C ILE A 17 -5.04 20.80 8.63
N GLU A 18 -4.75 20.36 9.86
CA GLU A 18 -5.76 20.08 10.89
C GLU A 18 -6.48 21.36 11.35
N GLU A 19 -5.78 22.49 11.39
CA GLU A 19 -6.35 23.82 11.67
C GLU A 19 -7.00 24.48 10.44
N GLU A 20 -7.04 23.80 9.30
CA GLU A 20 -7.58 24.28 8.01
C GLU A 20 -6.90 25.57 7.48
N LYS A 21 -5.65 25.82 7.85
CA LYS A 21 -4.81 26.93 7.35
C LYS A 21 -4.22 26.59 5.98
N TRP A 22 -5.08 26.46 4.99
CA TRP A 22 -4.72 25.91 3.68
C TRP A 22 -3.66 26.69 2.90
N ASP A 23 -3.72 28.03 2.95
CA ASP A 23 -2.74 28.89 2.28
C ASP A 23 -1.35 28.77 2.92
N ASP A 24 -1.29 28.68 4.25
CA ASP A 24 -0.04 28.47 5.00
C ASP A 24 0.54 27.08 4.70
N ALA A 25 -0.31 26.03 4.71
CA ALA A 25 0.09 24.68 4.36
C ALA A 25 0.61 24.58 2.91
N LEU A 26 -0.04 25.27 1.98
CA LEU A 26 0.40 25.36 0.59
C LEU A 26 1.77 26.04 0.50
N HIS A 27 1.95 27.15 1.20
CA HIS A 27 3.22 27.88 1.23
C HIS A 27 4.37 27.05 1.83
N GLU A 28 4.13 26.35 2.94
CA GLU A 28 5.11 25.44 3.55
C GLU A 28 5.47 24.33 2.56
N LEU A 29 4.49 23.74 1.85
CA LEU A 29 4.74 22.77 0.79
C LEU A 29 5.61 23.38 -0.32
N GLU A 30 5.30 24.54 -0.86
CA GLU A 30 6.09 25.14 -1.95
C GLU A 30 7.54 25.43 -1.53
N THR A 31 7.73 25.97 -0.33
CA THR A 31 9.05 26.40 0.17
C THR A 31 9.93 25.24 0.64
N SER A 32 9.34 24.16 1.15
CA SER A 32 10.07 22.99 1.67
C SER A 32 10.19 21.83 0.67
N ASN A 33 9.89 22.03 -0.62
CA ASN A 33 9.79 20.96 -1.62
C ASN A 33 10.97 19.99 -1.68
N ASN A 34 12.21 20.48 -1.50
CA ASN A 34 13.42 19.65 -1.55
C ASN A 34 13.87 19.13 -0.17
N GLN A 35 13.10 19.41 0.88
CA GLN A 35 13.41 19.05 2.27
C GLN A 35 12.52 17.92 2.79
N ILE A 36 11.39 17.64 2.13
CA ILE A 36 10.47 16.55 2.43
C ILE A 36 10.65 15.45 1.39
N ASP A 37 10.65 14.18 1.83
CA ASP A 37 10.56 13.05 0.93
C ASP A 37 9.34 13.17 -0.01
N CYS A 38 9.51 12.81 -1.27
CA CYS A 38 8.49 12.94 -2.30
C CYS A 38 7.20 12.17 -1.97
N ILE A 39 7.29 10.98 -1.36
CA ILE A 39 6.10 10.19 -1.01
C ILE A 39 5.34 10.85 0.11
N ARG A 40 6.04 11.28 1.17
CA ARG A 40 5.44 11.99 2.30
C ARG A 40 4.83 13.32 1.88
N ARG A 41 5.50 14.06 1.00
CA ARG A 41 4.99 15.30 0.40
C ARG A 41 3.67 15.05 -0.33
N HIS A 42 3.64 14.11 -1.27
CA HIS A 42 2.43 13.82 -2.04
C HIS A 42 1.28 13.29 -1.16
N ALA A 43 1.60 12.56 -0.08
CA ALA A 43 0.60 12.18 0.92
C ALA A 43 0.03 13.39 1.67
N ALA A 44 0.85 14.39 2.02
CA ALA A 44 0.35 15.62 2.63
C ALA A 44 -0.50 16.45 1.65
N ILE A 45 -0.09 16.55 0.37
CA ILE A 45 -0.89 17.21 -0.68
C ILE A 45 -2.29 16.62 -0.77
N LEU A 46 -2.42 15.28 -0.66
CA LEU A 46 -3.71 14.59 -0.71
C LEU A 46 -4.72 15.02 0.36
N GLU A 47 -4.24 15.52 1.50
CA GLU A 47 -5.09 16.01 2.59
C GLU A 47 -5.60 17.44 2.35
N LEU A 48 -4.97 18.23 1.46
CA LEU A 48 -5.45 19.58 1.12
C LEU A 48 -6.74 19.52 0.27
N PRO A 49 -7.63 20.53 0.30
CA PRO A 49 -8.73 20.62 -0.65
C PRO A 49 -8.26 20.68 -2.11
N ARG A 50 -9.04 20.10 -3.02
CA ARG A 50 -8.69 19.96 -4.46
C ARG A 50 -8.13 21.24 -5.09
N ARG A 51 -8.73 22.41 -4.82
CA ARG A 51 -8.27 23.69 -5.39
C ARG A 51 -6.79 23.99 -5.10
N PHE A 52 -6.31 23.61 -3.92
CA PHE A 52 -4.91 23.81 -3.52
C PHE A 52 -4.02 22.72 -4.11
N GLN A 53 -4.48 21.46 -4.17
CA GLN A 53 -3.76 20.37 -4.84
C GLN A 53 -3.42 20.75 -6.28
N ASN A 54 -4.40 21.28 -7.02
CA ASN A 54 -4.28 21.65 -8.43
C ASN A 54 -3.32 22.81 -8.68
N SER A 55 -2.95 23.58 -7.64
CA SER A 55 -2.00 24.68 -7.76
C SER A 55 -0.54 24.23 -7.73
N ILE A 56 -0.26 23.06 -7.14
CA ILE A 56 1.11 22.55 -6.93
C ILE A 56 1.36 21.16 -7.52
N SER A 57 0.34 20.50 -8.05
CA SER A 57 0.45 19.14 -8.59
C SER A 57 -0.68 18.80 -9.56
N ASP A 58 -0.54 17.68 -10.27
CA ASP A 58 -1.55 17.16 -11.20
C ASP A 58 -2.62 16.36 -10.43
N GLU A 59 -3.88 16.76 -10.55
CA GLU A 59 -5.01 16.14 -9.84
C GLU A 59 -5.22 14.66 -10.23
N ASN A 60 -4.79 14.25 -11.43
CA ASN A 60 -4.94 12.87 -11.88
C ASN A 60 -4.08 11.89 -11.08
N LEU A 61 -3.01 12.36 -10.44
CA LEU A 61 -2.17 11.58 -9.54
C LEU A 61 -2.92 11.14 -8.28
N TYR A 62 -4.01 11.81 -7.94
CA TYR A 62 -4.72 11.66 -6.68
C TYR A 62 -6.08 10.97 -6.82
N ASP A 63 -6.43 10.51 -8.03
CA ASP A 63 -7.62 9.69 -8.24
C ASP A 63 -7.26 8.19 -8.16
N PRO A 64 -7.56 7.48 -7.05
CA PRO A 64 -7.23 6.07 -6.92
C PRO A 64 -7.87 5.20 -8.00
N LYS A 65 -8.99 5.61 -8.61
CA LYS A 65 -9.62 4.88 -9.72
C LYS A 65 -8.73 4.81 -10.97
N GLN A 66 -7.84 5.78 -11.15
CA GLN A 66 -6.89 5.80 -12.26
C GLN A 66 -5.57 5.13 -11.88
N GLN A 67 -5.12 5.35 -10.64
CA GLN A 67 -3.79 4.95 -10.18
C GLN A 67 -3.70 3.49 -9.74
N VAL A 68 -4.75 2.95 -9.12
CA VAL A 68 -4.75 1.58 -8.59
C VAL A 68 -4.98 0.59 -9.72
N LYS A 69 -4.07 -0.39 -9.86
CA LYS A 69 -4.16 -1.48 -10.84
C LYS A 69 -4.49 -2.78 -10.12
N THR A 70 -5.49 -3.50 -10.61
CA THR A 70 -5.83 -4.86 -10.14
C THR A 70 -5.55 -5.84 -11.25
N ILE A 71 -4.78 -6.89 -10.96
CA ILE A 71 -4.24 -7.83 -11.94
C ILE A 71 -4.43 -9.25 -11.39
N GLN A 72 -4.99 -10.16 -12.18
CA GLN A 72 -5.04 -11.58 -11.82
C GLN A 72 -3.69 -12.24 -12.17
N LEU A 73 -2.93 -12.72 -11.18
CA LEU A 73 -1.65 -13.39 -11.41
C LEU A 73 -1.81 -14.90 -11.52
N PHE A 74 -2.68 -15.48 -10.71
CA PHE A 74 -2.93 -16.92 -10.69
C PHE A 74 -4.44 -17.14 -10.72
N GLU A 75 -4.89 -18.23 -11.33
CA GLU A 75 -6.30 -18.62 -11.23
C GLU A 75 -6.68 -18.85 -9.75
N GLU A 76 -7.93 -18.60 -9.38
CA GLU A 76 -8.37 -18.69 -7.97
C GLU A 76 -8.13 -20.08 -7.37
N ASN A 77 -8.19 -21.13 -8.20
CA ASN A 77 -7.97 -22.52 -7.81
C ASN A 77 -6.54 -23.03 -8.08
N ASP A 78 -5.59 -22.15 -8.40
CA ASP A 78 -4.22 -22.54 -8.71
C ASP A 78 -3.57 -23.25 -7.50
N PRO A 79 -3.05 -24.49 -7.67
CA PRO A 79 -2.41 -25.25 -6.59
C PRO A 79 -1.25 -24.50 -5.91
N PHE A 80 -0.57 -23.59 -6.63
CA PHE A 80 0.48 -22.74 -6.09
C PHE A 80 0.01 -21.90 -4.90
N LEU A 81 -1.22 -21.39 -4.94
CA LEU A 81 -1.77 -20.57 -3.86
C LEU A 81 -1.91 -21.38 -2.57
N LYS A 82 -2.32 -22.65 -2.68
CA LYS A 82 -2.44 -23.56 -1.53
C LYS A 82 -1.07 -23.91 -0.96
N GLU A 83 -0.09 -24.21 -1.80
CA GLU A 83 1.30 -24.45 -1.38
C GLU A 83 1.86 -23.26 -0.62
N LEU A 84 1.74 -22.06 -1.22
CA LEU A 84 2.24 -20.83 -0.62
C LEU A 84 1.52 -20.50 0.70
N ALA A 85 0.20 -20.71 0.78
CA ALA A 85 -0.55 -20.51 2.01
C ALA A 85 -0.07 -21.42 3.15
N VAL A 86 0.24 -22.70 2.87
CA VAL A 86 0.82 -23.62 3.86
C VAL A 86 2.19 -23.12 4.30
N GLN A 87 3.06 -22.74 3.37
CA GLN A 87 4.38 -22.23 3.69
C GLN A 87 4.30 -20.98 4.58
N ILE A 88 3.46 -20.01 4.23
CA ILE A 88 3.30 -18.75 4.97
C ILE A 88 2.80 -18.99 6.39
N ARG A 89 1.85 -19.92 6.62
CA ARG A 89 1.38 -20.26 7.97
C ARG A 89 2.49 -20.78 8.88
N THR A 90 3.51 -21.40 8.31
CA THR A 90 4.65 -21.95 9.05
C THR A 90 5.84 -21.00 9.17
N GLU A 91 5.70 -19.76 8.67
CA GLU A 91 6.73 -18.74 8.75
C GLU A 91 7.01 -18.35 10.20
N LYS A 92 8.21 -18.66 10.68
CA LYS A 92 8.60 -18.47 12.09
C LYS A 92 8.66 -17.00 12.51
N SER A 93 8.81 -16.10 11.55
CA SER A 93 8.89 -14.65 11.79
C SER A 93 7.52 -13.96 11.91
N LEU A 94 6.41 -14.70 11.90
CA LEU A 94 5.08 -14.13 12.11
C LEU A 94 4.92 -13.57 13.53
N ILE A 95 4.64 -12.28 13.62
CA ILE A 95 4.41 -11.56 14.87
C ILE A 95 2.96 -11.05 14.89
N TRP A 96 2.18 -11.51 15.87
CA TRP A 96 0.82 -11.07 16.11
C TRP A 96 0.79 -9.62 16.63
N ASN A 97 -0.08 -8.77 16.06
CA ASN A 97 -0.25 -7.36 16.45
C ASN A 97 1.08 -6.61 16.63
N ARG A 98 1.98 -6.78 15.65
CA ARG A 98 3.34 -6.22 15.69
C ARG A 98 3.30 -4.71 15.99
N ALA A 99 4.00 -4.30 17.06
CA ALA A 99 4.09 -2.91 17.47
C ALA A 99 4.67 -2.02 16.35
N GLY A 100 4.17 -0.79 16.25
CA GLY A 100 4.60 0.18 15.23
C GLY A 100 4.13 -0.14 13.80
N LYS A 101 3.34 -1.20 13.60
CA LYS A 101 2.77 -1.56 12.29
C LYS A 101 1.24 -1.38 12.26
N PRO A 102 0.64 -1.18 11.07
CA PRO A 102 -0.79 -0.88 10.94
C PRO A 102 -1.70 -2.08 11.24
N THR A 103 -1.18 -3.30 11.31
CA THR A 103 -2.00 -4.51 11.51
C THR A 103 -2.64 -4.57 12.88
N ARG A 104 -3.92 -4.90 12.90
CA ARG A 104 -4.72 -5.26 14.07
C ARG A 104 -5.39 -6.60 13.81
N ASP A 105 -5.53 -7.40 14.86
CA ASP A 105 -6.09 -8.75 14.88
C ASP A 105 -5.56 -9.64 13.76
N GLY A 106 -4.24 -9.59 13.60
CA GLY A 106 -3.49 -10.32 12.59
C GLY A 106 -2.00 -10.42 12.89
N ALA A 107 -1.30 -11.25 12.11
CA ALA A 107 0.15 -11.39 12.15
C ALA A 107 0.81 -10.82 10.90
N GLN A 108 2.03 -10.31 11.05
CA GLN A 108 2.92 -9.95 9.95
C GLN A 108 4.27 -10.65 10.08
N SER A 109 4.85 -11.10 8.96
CA SER A 109 6.19 -11.70 8.96
C SER A 109 7.30 -10.65 8.92
N HIS A 110 8.55 -11.10 8.95
CA HIS A 110 9.69 -10.32 8.47
C HIS A 110 9.77 -10.34 6.93
N GLU A 111 10.82 -9.72 6.39
CA GLU A 111 11.11 -9.63 4.96
C GLU A 111 11.17 -11.01 4.28
N LEU A 112 10.50 -11.15 3.13
CA LEU A 112 10.39 -12.37 2.32
C LEU A 112 10.93 -12.20 0.90
N LEU A 113 10.80 -11.02 0.28
CA LEU A 113 11.01 -10.78 -1.15
C LEU A 113 12.35 -10.12 -1.51
N ALA A 114 13.11 -9.62 -0.53
CA ALA A 114 14.38 -8.89 -0.78
C ALA A 114 15.44 -9.69 -1.56
N ALA A 115 15.41 -11.01 -1.49
CA ALA A 115 16.30 -11.87 -2.26
C ALA A 115 15.67 -13.23 -2.55
N LYS A 116 16.00 -13.78 -3.71
CA LYS A 116 15.71 -15.17 -4.06
C LYS A 116 16.57 -16.13 -3.22
N GLY A 117 16.14 -17.38 -3.15
CA GLY A 117 16.87 -18.49 -2.53
C GLY A 117 16.28 -18.97 -1.21
N LYS A 118 15.26 -18.28 -0.66
CA LYS A 118 14.56 -18.72 0.55
C LYS A 118 13.69 -19.95 0.33
N SER A 119 12.97 -19.99 -0.79
CA SER A 119 12.16 -21.13 -1.20
C SER A 119 11.82 -21.05 -2.70
N PRO A 120 11.56 -22.18 -3.38
CA PRO A 120 11.11 -22.18 -4.76
C PRO A 120 9.82 -21.38 -4.98
N ALA A 121 8.84 -21.50 -4.07
CA ALA A 121 7.56 -20.81 -4.19
C ALA A 121 7.71 -19.27 -4.09
N ILE A 122 8.53 -18.79 -3.15
CA ILE A 122 8.82 -17.35 -3.03
C ILE A 122 9.62 -16.85 -4.24
N ASN A 123 10.56 -17.64 -4.78
CA ASN A 123 11.28 -17.26 -5.99
C ASN A 123 10.32 -17.09 -7.18
N HIS A 124 9.40 -18.04 -7.36
CA HIS A 124 8.37 -17.95 -8.39
C HIS A 124 7.49 -16.71 -8.21
N LEU A 125 7.08 -16.40 -6.97
CA LEU A 125 6.32 -15.19 -6.69
C LEU A 125 7.12 -13.92 -7.00
N ILE A 126 8.40 -13.85 -6.63
CA ILE A 126 9.28 -12.72 -6.94
C ILE A 126 9.32 -12.47 -8.45
N ASP A 127 9.42 -13.53 -9.26
CA ASP A 127 9.41 -13.41 -10.72
C ASP A 127 8.09 -12.82 -11.23
N ARG A 128 6.96 -13.39 -10.82
CA ARG A 128 5.64 -12.90 -11.24
C ARG A 128 5.37 -11.46 -10.79
N LEU A 129 5.76 -11.11 -9.56
CA LEU A 129 5.62 -9.73 -9.05
C LEU A 129 6.54 -8.75 -9.79
N THR A 130 7.73 -9.18 -10.17
CA THR A 130 8.65 -8.33 -10.96
C THR A 130 8.03 -8.01 -12.33
N ASP A 131 7.46 -9.01 -13.01
CA ASP A 131 6.80 -8.82 -14.30
C ASP A 131 5.63 -7.83 -14.23
N ILE A 132 4.75 -7.95 -13.21
CA ILE A 132 3.63 -7.01 -13.08
C ILE A 132 4.14 -5.59 -12.77
N VAL A 133 5.17 -5.46 -11.95
CA VAL A 133 5.70 -4.15 -11.55
C VAL A 133 6.33 -3.47 -12.75
N LEU A 134 7.05 -4.21 -13.60
CA LEU A 134 7.57 -3.69 -14.86
C LEU A 134 6.44 -3.17 -15.77
N SER A 135 5.29 -3.86 -15.83
CA SER A 135 4.12 -3.40 -16.58
C SER A 135 3.41 -2.19 -15.97
N CYS A 136 3.58 -1.96 -14.66
CA CYS A 136 2.97 -0.85 -13.91
C CYS A 136 3.86 0.39 -13.82
N LYS A 137 5.11 0.32 -14.28
CA LYS A 137 5.99 1.50 -14.35
C LYS A 137 5.31 2.61 -15.13
N SER A 138 5.28 3.80 -14.57
CA SER A 138 4.73 4.98 -15.23
C SER A 138 5.72 6.13 -15.15
N LYS A 139 5.71 6.97 -16.20
CA LYS A 139 6.50 8.21 -16.21
C LYS A 139 6.11 9.15 -15.07
N ALA A 140 4.84 9.13 -14.67
CA ALA A 140 4.32 9.91 -13.55
C ALA A 140 4.93 9.49 -12.21
N ALA A 141 4.99 8.18 -11.93
CA ALA A 141 5.65 7.68 -10.72
C ALA A 141 7.16 7.99 -10.75
N GLU A 142 7.81 7.84 -11.90
CA GLU A 142 9.23 8.17 -12.08
C GLU A 142 9.53 9.67 -11.92
N SER A 143 8.65 10.56 -12.40
CA SER A 143 8.84 12.01 -12.22
C SER A 143 8.72 12.46 -10.77
N ILE A 144 7.95 11.74 -9.95
CA ILE A 144 7.79 12.04 -8.52
C ILE A 144 8.95 11.46 -7.72
N THR A 145 9.29 10.20 -7.99
CA THR A 145 10.16 9.39 -7.13
C THR A 145 11.58 9.22 -7.68
N GLY A 146 11.88 9.78 -8.85
CA GLY A 146 13.12 9.57 -9.58
C GLY A 146 13.18 8.24 -10.34
N PRO A 147 14.33 7.87 -10.91
CA PRO A 147 14.51 6.70 -11.75
C PRO A 147 14.30 5.38 -10.99
N TRP A 148 13.75 4.37 -11.67
CA TRP A 148 13.59 3.03 -11.10
C TRP A 148 14.94 2.32 -10.87
N ALA A 149 15.00 1.45 -9.86
CA ALA A 149 16.14 0.54 -9.73
C ALA A 149 16.21 -0.43 -10.93
N ASP A 150 17.45 -0.73 -11.35
CA ASP A 150 17.75 -1.77 -12.33
C ASP A 150 18.87 -2.70 -11.77
N PRO A 151 18.56 -3.97 -11.46
CA PRO A 151 17.24 -4.60 -11.52
C PRO A 151 16.26 -4.03 -10.48
N ILE A 152 14.95 -4.21 -10.73
CA ILE A 152 13.90 -3.84 -9.78
C ILE A 152 14.10 -4.56 -8.45
N ARG A 153 13.89 -3.82 -7.35
CA ARG A 153 14.01 -4.35 -6.00
C ARG A 153 12.65 -4.40 -5.33
N LEU A 154 12.31 -5.57 -4.83
CA LEU A 154 11.10 -5.80 -4.04
C LEU A 154 11.48 -5.98 -2.57
N SER A 155 10.65 -5.46 -1.69
CA SER A 155 10.62 -5.79 -0.26
C SER A 155 9.21 -6.23 0.06
N GLY A 156 9.01 -7.29 0.83
CA GLY A 156 7.66 -7.75 1.12
C GLY A 156 7.55 -8.66 2.33
N TRP A 157 6.36 -8.74 2.88
CA TRP A 157 6.06 -9.49 4.09
C TRP A 157 4.68 -10.12 3.99
N ALA A 158 4.52 -11.29 4.60
CA ALA A 158 3.24 -11.94 4.73
C ALA A 158 2.38 -11.24 5.78
N VAL A 159 1.07 -11.26 5.55
CA VAL A 159 0.05 -10.77 6.46
C VAL A 159 -1.05 -11.84 6.57
N LEU A 160 -1.36 -12.23 7.80
CA LEU A 160 -2.47 -13.14 8.11
C LEU A 160 -3.46 -12.38 8.99
N LEU A 161 -4.69 -12.21 8.52
CA LEU A 161 -5.76 -11.55 9.27
C LEU A 161 -6.83 -12.56 9.66
N LYS A 162 -7.25 -12.51 10.92
CA LYS A 162 -8.40 -13.29 11.42
C LYS A 162 -9.65 -12.40 11.48
N HIS A 163 -10.71 -12.90 12.09
CA HIS A 163 -11.90 -12.12 12.41
C HIS A 163 -11.54 -10.80 13.13
N GLY A 164 -12.10 -9.68 12.69
CA GLY A 164 -11.76 -8.31 13.13
C GLY A 164 -10.47 -7.75 12.52
N GLY A 165 -9.66 -8.59 11.88
CA GLY A 165 -8.34 -8.25 11.37
C GLY A 165 -8.37 -7.18 10.30
N HIS A 166 -7.50 -6.17 10.42
CA HIS A 166 -7.38 -5.07 9.47
C HIS A 166 -6.01 -4.37 9.50
N GLN A 167 -5.77 -3.53 8.50
CA GLN A 167 -4.71 -2.52 8.46
C GLN A 167 -5.32 -1.14 8.70
N LYS A 168 -4.82 -0.41 9.70
CA LYS A 168 -5.13 1.01 9.88
C LYS A 168 -4.70 1.84 8.67
N ARG A 169 -5.30 3.01 8.47
CA ARG A 169 -4.90 3.98 7.42
C ARG A 169 -3.41 4.29 7.53
N HIS A 170 -2.69 4.11 6.43
CA HIS A 170 -1.26 4.40 6.32
C HIS A 170 -0.83 4.60 4.85
N ILE A 171 0.42 4.99 4.68
CA ILE A 171 1.16 5.07 3.40
C ILE A 171 2.46 4.26 3.52
N HIS A 172 3.22 4.13 2.43
CA HIS A 172 4.54 3.46 2.42
C HIS A 172 5.64 4.43 2.01
N PRO A 173 6.21 5.24 2.93
CA PRO A 173 7.12 6.32 2.59
C PRO A 173 8.46 5.87 1.99
N GLU A 174 8.83 4.60 2.13
CA GLU A 174 10.12 4.05 1.67
C GLU A 174 10.04 3.38 0.28
N ALA A 175 8.94 3.59 -0.46
CA ALA A 175 8.64 2.87 -1.69
C ALA A 175 8.07 3.80 -2.77
N LYS A 176 8.26 3.44 -4.04
CA LYS A 176 7.69 4.13 -5.20
C LYS A 176 6.28 3.64 -5.50
N LEU A 177 6.17 2.32 -5.60
CA LEU A 177 4.91 1.59 -5.66
C LEU A 177 4.84 0.62 -4.49
N SER A 178 3.62 0.40 -4.06
CA SER A 178 3.30 -0.65 -3.11
C SER A 178 2.23 -1.54 -3.70
N GLY A 179 2.09 -2.72 -3.13
CA GLY A 179 1.07 -3.64 -3.57
C GLY A 179 0.78 -4.72 -2.56
N VAL A 180 -0.22 -5.51 -2.91
CA VAL A 180 -0.65 -6.67 -2.14
C VAL A 180 -1.03 -7.78 -3.09
N PHE A 181 -0.47 -8.96 -2.87
CA PHE A 181 -0.82 -10.19 -3.56
C PHE A 181 -1.64 -11.09 -2.62
N TYR A 182 -2.86 -11.43 -3.02
CA TYR A 182 -3.79 -12.20 -2.18
C TYR A 182 -3.67 -13.70 -2.47
N ILE A 183 -3.24 -14.43 -1.43
CA ILE A 183 -2.97 -15.87 -1.51
C ILE A 183 -4.24 -16.66 -1.15
N GLN A 184 -4.90 -16.24 -0.07
CA GLN A 184 -6.15 -16.83 0.39
C GLN A 184 -7.11 -15.71 0.77
N VAL A 185 -8.28 -15.67 0.14
CA VAL A 185 -9.36 -14.74 0.47
C VAL A 185 -10.58 -15.57 0.85
N PRO A 186 -11.08 -15.46 2.08
CA PRO A 186 -12.23 -16.26 2.47
C PRO A 186 -13.50 -15.74 1.79
N GLU A 187 -14.40 -16.66 1.41
CA GLU A 187 -15.71 -16.30 0.88
C GLU A 187 -16.51 -15.54 1.95
N ILE A 188 -16.95 -14.32 1.61
CA ILE A 188 -17.81 -13.51 2.46
C ILE A 188 -19.24 -13.87 2.09
N SER A 189 -20.00 -14.44 3.02
CA SER A 189 -21.33 -15.00 2.75
C SER A 189 -22.30 -13.97 2.15
N GLU A 190 -23.07 -14.38 1.14
CA GLU A 190 -24.15 -13.58 0.58
C GLU A 190 -25.20 -13.27 1.67
N GLY A 191 -25.25 -12.01 2.11
CA GLY A 191 -26.16 -11.56 3.17
C GLY A 191 -25.55 -10.48 4.07
N THR A 192 -24.23 -10.47 4.21
CA THR A 192 -23.50 -9.35 4.83
C THR A 192 -23.24 -8.29 3.77
N LYS A 193 -24.12 -7.30 3.69
CA LYS A 193 -24.12 -6.20 2.69
C LYS A 193 -22.93 -5.23 2.76
N GLU A 194 -21.83 -5.60 3.39
CA GLU A 194 -20.75 -4.68 3.73
C GLU A 194 -19.42 -5.33 3.35
N ASN A 195 -18.76 -4.80 2.33
CA ASN A 195 -17.33 -4.44 2.14
C ASN A 195 -16.25 -4.94 3.15
N LYS A 196 -16.51 -6.01 3.90
CA LYS A 196 -15.77 -6.47 5.08
C LYS A 196 -14.48 -7.15 4.65
N GLY A 197 -13.35 -6.49 4.84
CA GLY A 197 -12.07 -6.93 4.33
C GLY A 197 -11.61 -6.21 3.08
N ASP A 198 -12.41 -5.31 2.50
CA ASP A 198 -11.99 -4.59 1.29
C ASP A 198 -10.79 -3.68 1.56
N LEU A 199 -9.98 -3.48 0.52
CA LEU A 199 -8.92 -2.49 0.51
C LEU A 199 -9.50 -1.15 0.05
N VAL A 200 -9.38 -0.14 0.89
CA VAL A 200 -9.93 1.20 0.66
C VAL A 200 -8.77 2.16 0.42
N PHE A 201 -8.84 2.89 -0.69
CA PHE A 201 -7.93 3.98 -1.04
C PHE A 201 -8.64 5.31 -0.93
N LEU A 202 -7.96 6.29 -0.34
CA LEU A 202 -8.43 7.66 -0.24
C LEU A 202 -7.67 8.53 -1.23
N GLY A 203 -8.39 9.15 -2.15
CA GLY A 203 -7.88 10.18 -3.05
C GLY A 203 -8.14 11.58 -2.53
N SER A 204 -8.07 12.56 -3.43
CA SER A 204 -8.25 13.99 -3.17
C SER A 204 -9.38 14.29 -2.15
N ASN A 205 -9.00 14.72 -0.94
CA ASN A 205 -9.82 15.16 0.19
C ASN A 205 -11.23 14.54 0.27
N GLY A 206 -11.31 13.19 0.30
CA GLY A 206 -12.57 12.45 0.48
C GLY A 206 -13.54 12.44 -0.70
N CYS A 207 -13.26 13.17 -1.77
CA CYS A 207 -14.09 13.23 -2.99
C CYS A 207 -13.85 12.05 -3.93
N SER A 208 -12.67 11.42 -3.88
CA SER A 208 -12.41 10.15 -4.57
C SER A 208 -12.09 9.07 -3.56
N LEU A 209 -12.92 8.03 -3.57
CA LEU A 209 -12.71 6.80 -2.83
C LEU A 209 -12.77 5.65 -3.82
N LEU A 210 -11.80 4.74 -3.72
CA LEU A 210 -11.85 3.46 -4.39
C LEU A 210 -11.81 2.38 -3.34
N GLN A 211 -12.77 1.48 -3.42
CA GLN A 211 -12.79 0.28 -2.63
C GLN A 211 -12.63 -0.91 -3.57
N VAL A 212 -11.70 -1.80 -3.23
CA VAL A 212 -11.39 -2.98 -4.02
C VAL A 212 -11.60 -4.22 -3.16
N THR A 213 -12.51 -5.08 -3.59
CA THR A 213 -12.71 -6.40 -3.00
C THR A 213 -11.56 -7.31 -3.43
N PRO A 214 -10.77 -7.85 -2.49
CA PRO A 214 -9.67 -8.75 -2.80
C PRO A 214 -10.15 -10.00 -3.55
N LYS A 215 -9.37 -10.44 -4.53
CA LYS A 215 -9.56 -11.71 -5.22
C LYS A 215 -8.38 -12.62 -4.98
N GLN A 216 -8.67 -13.89 -4.67
CA GLN A 216 -7.64 -14.91 -4.53
C GLN A 216 -6.83 -15.03 -5.83
N GLY A 217 -5.50 -15.09 -5.74
CA GLY A 217 -4.60 -15.08 -6.90
C GLY A 217 -4.44 -13.70 -7.56
N GLY A 218 -5.14 -12.68 -7.10
CA GLY A 218 -5.02 -11.31 -7.59
C GLY A 218 -3.94 -10.50 -6.86
N ALA A 219 -3.33 -9.55 -7.57
CA ALA A 219 -2.53 -8.49 -6.99
C ALA A 219 -3.14 -7.12 -7.23
N ILE A 220 -2.92 -6.21 -6.28
CA ILE A 220 -3.23 -4.79 -6.40
C ILE A 220 -1.91 -4.03 -6.32
N VAL A 221 -1.67 -3.11 -7.26
CA VAL A 221 -0.47 -2.26 -7.31
C VAL A 221 -0.90 -0.80 -7.37
N PHE A 222 -0.25 0.06 -6.58
CA PHE A 222 -0.62 1.46 -6.43
C PHE A 222 0.57 2.35 -6.02
N PRO A 223 0.52 3.67 -6.30
CA PRO A 223 1.52 4.62 -5.80
C PRO A 223 1.59 4.66 -4.27
N SER A 224 2.80 4.59 -3.73
CA SER A 224 3.02 4.43 -2.29
C SER A 224 2.58 5.61 -1.42
N TYR A 225 2.36 6.78 -2.02
CA TYR A 225 1.82 7.97 -1.36
C TYR A 225 0.31 7.91 -1.14
N LEU A 226 -0.43 6.98 -1.79
CA LEU A 226 -1.88 6.88 -1.62
C LEU A 226 -2.23 6.31 -0.24
N PRO A 227 -2.93 7.07 0.62
CA PRO A 227 -3.43 6.55 1.89
C PRO A 227 -4.42 5.43 1.65
N HIS A 228 -4.22 4.33 2.36
CA HIS A 228 -5.09 3.17 2.26
C HIS A 228 -5.24 2.46 3.60
N GLN A 229 -6.35 1.74 3.73
CA GLN A 229 -6.71 0.95 4.89
C GLN A 229 -7.47 -0.29 4.44
N THR A 230 -7.67 -1.25 5.34
CA THR A 230 -8.59 -2.35 5.06
C THR A 230 -9.77 -2.28 6.01
N ILE A 231 -10.97 -2.52 5.50
CA ILE A 231 -12.15 -2.71 6.36
C ILE A 231 -11.93 -3.99 7.19
N PRO A 232 -12.34 -4.03 8.49
CA PRO A 232 -12.26 -5.23 9.31
C PRO A 232 -12.82 -6.47 8.62
N LEU A 233 -12.02 -7.54 8.63
CA LEU A 233 -12.42 -8.83 8.09
C LEU A 233 -13.46 -9.47 9.03
N GLU A 234 -14.66 -9.70 8.54
CA GLU A 234 -15.66 -10.48 9.28
C GLU A 234 -15.80 -11.86 8.64
N ASN A 235 -14.93 -12.77 9.05
CA ASN A 235 -14.97 -14.15 8.59
C ASN A 235 -14.39 -15.07 9.67
N THR A 236 -14.79 -16.34 9.67
CA THR A 236 -14.18 -17.38 10.52
C THR A 236 -12.85 -17.87 9.94
N MET A 237 -12.71 -17.81 8.62
CA MET A 237 -11.49 -18.16 7.90
C MET A 237 -10.56 -16.95 7.80
N GLU A 238 -9.25 -17.21 7.85
CA GLU A 238 -8.25 -16.15 7.74
C GLU A 238 -8.05 -15.69 6.29
N ARG A 239 -7.69 -14.41 6.14
CA ARG A 239 -7.14 -13.87 4.88
C ARG A 239 -5.63 -13.88 4.93
N ILE A 240 -5.00 -14.41 3.89
CA ILE A 240 -3.54 -14.47 3.74
C ILE A 240 -3.15 -13.68 2.50
N CYS A 241 -2.24 -12.73 2.67
CA CYS A 241 -1.64 -12.00 1.55
C CYS A 241 -0.15 -11.73 1.80
N ILE A 242 0.55 -11.32 0.75
CA ILE A 242 1.89 -10.73 0.83
C ILE A 242 1.76 -9.27 0.42
N ALA A 243 2.06 -8.36 1.35
CA ALA A 243 2.22 -6.94 1.03
C ALA A 243 3.66 -6.72 0.56
N PHE A 244 3.85 -5.81 -0.40
CA PHE A 244 5.17 -5.53 -0.96
C PHE A 244 5.35 -4.06 -1.34
N ASN A 245 6.60 -3.66 -1.37
CA ASN A 245 7.12 -2.36 -1.74
C ASN A 245 8.12 -2.51 -2.89
N VAL A 246 8.15 -1.51 -3.76
CA VAL A 246 9.02 -1.43 -4.93
C VAL A 246 9.92 -0.20 -4.79
N GLN A 247 11.22 -0.39 -4.96
CA GLN A 247 12.22 0.70 -5.00
C GLN A 247 12.56 1.14 -6.41
#